data_AF-A0A956AFA4-F1
#
_entry.id   AF-A0A956AFA4-F1
#
_cell.length_a   1.000
_cell.length_b   1.000
_cell.length_c   1.000
_cell.angle_alpha   90.00
_cell.angle_beta   90.00
_cell.angle_gamma   90.00
#
_symmetry.space_group_name_H-M   'P 1'
#
loop_
_entity.id
_entity.type
_entity.pdbx_description
1 polymer ?
#
loop_
_entity_poly.entity_id
_entity_poly.type
_entity_poly.pdbx_seq_one_letter_code
_entity_poly.pdbx_strand_id
1 'polypeptide(L)'
;FGWKAQVPSTLEFVGDATNAELGLTAPEEIGSAFSRTADDDDHPDPEISVAEFEALTFFMNQQAPPAPAARHPDAEVLFMTIGCGDCHVPKLVGLPGEINAYTDLLLHVVAEEGTPGIADGMATIHHFRTPPLWGLRFTAPYMHSGTAMTVEDAILAHHGEGAASRQGFLDLAADQKAAFLGFLGDL
;
A
#
# COMPACT_ATOMS: atom_id res chain seq x y z
N PHE A 1 2.58 7.83 -1.73
CA PHE A 1 2.57 6.66 -2.61
C PHE A 1 3.95 6.03 -2.62
N GLY A 2 4.04 4.81 -3.17
CA GLY A 2 5.25 3.98 -3.08
C GLY A 2 5.40 3.29 -1.72
N TRP A 3 6.24 2.25 -1.69
CA TRP A 3 6.50 1.43 -0.50
C TRP A 3 7.15 2.19 0.65
N LYS A 4 7.76 3.35 0.41
CA LYS A 4 8.41 4.20 1.43
C LYS A 4 7.74 5.57 1.56
N ALA A 5 6.51 5.69 1.07
CA ALA A 5 5.74 6.93 1.07
C ALA A 5 6.45 8.10 0.38
N GLN A 6 7.36 7.82 -0.55
CA GLN A 6 8.27 8.80 -1.15
C GLN A 6 7.61 9.73 -2.19
N VAL A 7 6.48 9.31 -2.77
CA VAL A 7 5.76 10.12 -3.77
C VAL A 7 4.54 10.78 -3.12
N PRO A 8 4.42 12.13 -3.11
CA PRO A 8 3.54 12.81 -2.17
C PRO A 8 2.07 12.91 -2.61
N SER A 9 1.76 12.76 -3.90
CA SER A 9 0.40 12.94 -4.43
C SER A 9 0.12 12.00 -5.60
N THR A 10 -1.15 11.88 -6.00
CA THR A 10 -1.53 11.10 -7.18
C THR A 10 -0.94 11.69 -8.45
N LEU A 11 -0.85 13.02 -8.54
CA LEU A 11 -0.21 13.71 -9.68
C LEU A 11 1.25 13.27 -9.83
N GLU A 12 2.01 13.33 -8.74
CA GLU A 12 3.42 12.94 -8.75
C GLU A 12 3.58 11.43 -8.96
N PHE A 13 2.64 10.62 -8.47
CA PHE A 13 2.65 9.16 -8.71
C PHE A 13 2.41 8.82 -10.17
N VAL A 14 1.49 9.52 -10.84
CA VAL A 14 1.32 9.40 -12.28
C VAL A 14 2.58 9.88 -13.00
N GLY A 15 3.18 10.99 -12.57
CA GLY A 15 4.43 11.50 -13.13
C GLY A 15 5.60 10.52 -13.07
N ASP A 16 5.82 9.94 -11.90
CA ASP A 16 6.83 8.92 -11.63
C ASP A 16 6.54 7.63 -12.43
N ALA A 17 5.30 7.16 -12.47
CA ALA A 17 4.96 5.96 -13.22
C ALA A 17 5.10 6.14 -14.74
N THR A 18 4.72 7.31 -15.27
CA THR A 18 4.83 7.64 -16.69
C THR A 18 6.29 7.54 -17.15
N ASN A 19 7.27 8.02 -16.38
CA ASN A 19 8.67 7.95 -16.80
C ASN A 19 9.42 6.68 -16.34
N ALA A 20 9.25 6.24 -15.10
CA ALA A 20 10.08 5.18 -14.51
C ALA A 20 9.59 3.78 -14.87
N GLU A 21 8.28 3.64 -15.10
CA GLU A 21 7.64 2.36 -15.40
C GLU A 21 7.27 2.22 -16.89
N LEU A 22 6.77 3.30 -17.51
CA LEU A 22 6.37 3.29 -18.92
C LEU A 22 7.43 3.84 -19.88
N GLY A 23 8.42 4.59 -19.36
CA GLY A 23 9.48 5.19 -20.17
C GLY A 23 9.05 6.43 -20.96
N LEU A 24 7.92 7.05 -20.61
CA LEU A 24 7.35 8.18 -21.36
C LEU A 24 7.80 9.53 -20.80
N THR A 25 8.01 10.50 -21.70
CA THR A 25 8.22 11.91 -21.35
C THR A 25 6.90 12.68 -21.31
N ALA A 26 6.79 13.65 -20.39
CA ALA A 26 5.59 14.43 -20.15
C ALA A 26 5.86 15.96 -20.25
N PRO A 27 4.85 16.77 -20.61
CA PRO A 27 5.04 18.20 -20.86
C PRO A 27 5.40 18.96 -19.56
N GLU A 28 6.24 19.99 -19.66
CA GLU A 28 6.65 20.84 -18.52
C GLU A 28 5.43 21.50 -17.84
N GLU A 29 4.38 21.80 -18.61
CA GLU A 29 3.14 22.42 -18.15
C GLU A 29 2.38 21.62 -17.09
N ILE A 30 2.63 20.30 -16.99
CA ILE A 30 2.07 19.46 -15.93
C ILE A 30 2.57 19.88 -14.54
N GLY A 31 3.80 20.40 -14.45
CA GLY A 31 4.39 20.85 -13.19
C GLY A 31 4.67 19.73 -12.18
N SER A 32 4.67 18.47 -12.62
CA SER A 32 5.06 17.30 -11.82
C SER A 32 6.56 17.32 -11.58
N ALA A 33 6.99 17.29 -10.32
CA ALA A 33 8.40 17.19 -9.95
C ALA A 33 8.99 15.80 -10.24
N PHE A 34 8.13 14.81 -10.45
CA PHE A 34 8.52 13.42 -10.70
C PHE A 34 8.45 13.03 -12.18
N SER A 35 8.07 13.94 -13.09
CA SER A 35 8.05 13.70 -14.54
C SER A 35 9.38 14.06 -15.22
N ARG A 36 9.66 13.46 -16.38
CA ARG A 36 10.76 13.87 -17.27
C ARG A 36 10.18 14.55 -18.50
N THR A 37 10.74 15.68 -18.89
CA THR A 37 10.27 16.46 -20.04
C THR A 37 10.92 16.06 -21.36
N ALA A 38 12.05 15.35 -21.29
CA ALA A 38 12.80 14.86 -22.43
C ALA A 38 13.68 13.68 -22.02
N ASP A 39 14.05 12.86 -22.99
CA ASP A 39 15.12 11.87 -22.87
C ASP A 39 15.98 11.81 -24.15
N ASP A 40 16.70 10.71 -24.37
CA ASP A 40 17.71 10.56 -25.44
C ASP A 40 17.40 9.34 -26.31
N ASP A 41 16.11 9.13 -26.58
CA ASP A 41 15.66 8.14 -27.55
C ASP A 41 15.34 8.77 -28.92
N ASP A 42 14.86 7.94 -29.86
CA ASP A 42 14.53 8.38 -31.22
C ASP A 42 13.07 8.89 -31.37
N HIS A 43 12.31 8.99 -30.28
CA HIS A 43 10.92 9.48 -30.26
C HIS A 43 10.83 10.97 -29.92
N PRO A 44 9.86 11.70 -30.50
CA PRO A 44 9.68 13.12 -30.19
C PRO A 44 9.08 13.37 -28.81
N ASP A 45 9.77 14.22 -28.03
CA ASP A 45 9.28 14.70 -26.74
C ASP A 45 8.29 15.88 -26.85
N PRO A 46 7.32 16.02 -25.92
CA PRO A 46 6.92 15.00 -24.95
C PRO A 46 6.06 13.91 -25.60
N GLU A 47 6.19 12.67 -25.13
CA GLU A 47 5.46 11.52 -25.67
C GLU A 47 4.00 11.41 -25.20
N ILE A 48 3.68 11.90 -23.99
CA ILE A 48 2.30 12.03 -23.52
C ILE A 48 1.85 13.49 -23.60
N SER A 49 0.61 13.72 -24.05
CA SER A 49 0.04 15.08 -24.05
C SER A 49 -0.44 15.52 -22.67
N VAL A 50 -0.60 16.83 -22.46
CA VAL A 50 -1.18 17.40 -21.23
C VAL A 50 -2.56 16.77 -20.94
N ALA A 51 -3.39 16.66 -21.97
CA ALA A 51 -4.75 16.14 -21.84
C ALA A 51 -4.78 14.65 -21.43
N GLU A 52 -3.87 13.83 -21.96
CA GLU A 52 -3.76 12.42 -21.59
C GLU A 52 -3.25 12.24 -20.17
N PHE A 53 -2.24 13.02 -19.77
CA PHE A 53 -1.71 12.99 -18.40
C PHE A 53 -2.77 13.43 -17.38
N GLU A 54 -3.50 14.51 -17.65
CA GLU A 54 -4.58 14.99 -16.80
C GLU A 54 -5.73 13.96 -16.74
N ALA A 55 -6.07 13.33 -17.86
CA ALA A 55 -7.08 12.28 -17.90
C ALA A 55 -6.67 11.06 -17.06
N LEU A 56 -5.41 10.65 -17.11
CA LEU A 56 -4.88 9.56 -16.29
C LEU A 56 -4.90 9.93 -14.80
N THR A 57 -4.44 11.13 -14.44
CA THR A 57 -4.49 11.62 -13.05
C THR A 57 -5.92 11.70 -12.53
N PHE A 58 -6.85 12.22 -13.36
CA PHE A 58 -8.26 12.26 -13.02
C PHE A 58 -8.82 10.85 -12.80
N PHE A 59 -8.55 9.92 -13.72
CA PHE A 59 -8.99 8.53 -13.58
C PHE A 59 -8.52 7.92 -12.26
N MET A 60 -7.23 8.06 -11.93
CA MET A 60 -6.67 7.52 -10.69
C MET A 60 -7.32 8.09 -9.43
N ASN A 61 -7.71 9.37 -9.43
CA ASN A 61 -8.38 10.01 -8.30
C ASN A 61 -9.86 9.61 -8.12
N GLN A 62 -10.49 9.03 -9.15
CA GLN A 62 -11.92 8.74 -9.16
C GLN A 62 -12.25 7.28 -8.83
N GLN A 63 -11.24 6.46 -8.57
CA GLN A 63 -11.44 5.05 -8.24
C GLN A 63 -11.94 4.87 -6.81
N ALA A 64 -13.10 4.22 -6.67
CA ALA A 64 -13.60 3.80 -5.37
C ALA A 64 -12.88 2.53 -4.90
N PRO A 65 -12.65 2.37 -3.58
CA PRO A 65 -12.10 1.14 -3.05
C PRO A 65 -13.11 -0.02 -3.16
N PRO A 66 -12.63 -1.27 -3.27
CA PRO A 66 -13.51 -2.43 -3.17
C PRO A 66 -14.23 -2.47 -1.83
N ALA A 67 -15.53 -2.81 -1.84
CA ALA A 67 -16.28 -3.05 -0.60
C ALA A 67 -15.91 -4.41 0.00
N PRO A 68 -15.91 -4.56 1.34
CA PRO A 68 -15.73 -5.86 1.96
C PRO A 68 -16.89 -6.81 1.58
N ALA A 69 -16.61 -8.10 1.45
CA ALA A 69 -17.59 -9.12 1.10
C ALA A 69 -18.58 -9.39 2.26
N ALA A 70 -18.08 -9.36 3.50
CA ALA A 70 -18.90 -9.45 4.71
C ALA A 70 -18.27 -8.66 5.87
N ARG A 71 -19.04 -8.46 6.95
CA ARG A 71 -18.56 -7.82 8.19
C ARG A 71 -18.35 -8.87 9.28
N HIS A 72 -17.27 -8.72 10.04
CA HIS A 72 -16.89 -9.65 11.10
C HIS A 72 -16.52 -8.89 12.39
N PRO A 73 -17.50 -8.31 13.12
CA PRO A 73 -17.20 -7.44 14.26
C PRO A 73 -16.39 -8.15 15.36
N ASP A 74 -16.66 -9.43 15.63
CA ASP A 74 -15.93 -10.19 16.64
C ASP A 74 -14.47 -10.45 16.23
N ALA A 75 -14.22 -10.71 14.94
CA ALA A 75 -12.88 -10.89 14.40
C ALA A 75 -12.12 -9.55 14.30
N GLU A 76 -12.82 -8.44 14.03
CA GLU A 76 -12.25 -7.10 14.07
C GLU A 76 -11.83 -6.71 15.49
N VAL A 77 -12.59 -7.08 16.52
CA VAL A 77 -12.15 -6.94 17.93
C VAL A 77 -10.88 -7.75 18.18
N LEU A 78 -10.78 -8.96 17.64
CA LEU A 78 -9.58 -9.79 17.78
C LEU A 78 -8.37 -9.15 17.08
N PHE A 79 -8.57 -8.60 15.88
CA PHE A 79 -7.59 -7.83 15.11
C PHE A 79 -7.00 -6.67 15.90
N MET A 80 -7.85 -5.92 16.61
CA MET A 80 -7.39 -4.86 17.52
C MET A 80 -6.68 -5.44 18.74
N THR A 81 -7.22 -6.52 19.33
CA THR A 81 -6.72 -7.11 20.57
C THR A 81 -5.30 -7.68 20.43
N ILE A 82 -4.97 -8.27 19.29
CA ILE A 82 -3.63 -8.80 19.03
C ILE A 82 -2.64 -7.74 18.52
N GLY A 83 -3.06 -6.48 18.39
CA GLY A 83 -2.18 -5.36 18.00
C GLY A 83 -1.99 -5.18 16.50
N CYS A 84 -2.78 -5.81 15.62
CA CYS A 84 -2.71 -5.51 14.18
C CYS A 84 -3.18 -4.08 13.89
N GLY A 85 -4.16 -3.61 14.65
CA GLY A 85 -4.74 -2.26 14.53
C GLY A 85 -3.84 -1.10 14.96
N ASP A 86 -2.65 -1.37 15.52
CA ASP A 86 -1.69 -0.33 15.89
C ASP A 86 -1.09 0.35 14.65
N CYS A 87 -1.00 -0.37 13.52
CA CYS A 87 -0.58 0.17 12.23
C CYS A 87 -1.72 0.08 11.19
N HIS A 88 -2.45 -1.04 11.17
CA HIS A 88 -3.61 -1.22 10.29
C HIS A 88 -4.89 -0.61 10.89
N VAL A 89 -4.84 0.67 11.22
CA VAL A 89 -5.94 1.40 11.88
C VAL A 89 -7.21 1.28 11.03
N PRO A 90 -8.32 0.72 11.56
CA PRO A 90 -9.52 0.42 10.77
C PRO A 90 -10.07 1.63 10.00
N LYS A 91 -10.00 2.81 10.61
CA LYS A 91 -10.61 4.03 10.10
C LYS A 91 -9.63 5.19 10.05
N LEU A 92 -9.58 5.84 8.90
CA LEU A 92 -9.01 7.17 8.73
C LEU A 92 -10.13 8.20 8.77
N VAL A 93 -9.89 9.33 9.45
CA VAL A 93 -10.84 10.45 9.51
C VAL A 93 -10.27 11.59 8.67
N GLY A 94 -11.02 12.02 7.65
CA GLY A 94 -10.60 13.10 6.77
C GLY A 94 -11.76 13.70 5.98
N LEU A 95 -11.44 14.46 4.93
CA LEU A 95 -12.42 14.86 3.93
C LEU A 95 -12.53 13.74 2.89
N PRO A 96 -13.74 13.25 2.52
CA PRO A 96 -15.07 13.75 2.90
C PRO A 96 -15.71 13.10 4.15
N GLY A 97 -15.01 12.21 4.86
CA GLY A 97 -15.52 11.59 6.09
C GLY A 97 -14.63 10.47 6.62
N GLU A 98 -15.24 9.49 7.28
CA GLU A 98 -14.58 8.25 7.71
C GLU A 98 -14.32 7.33 6.51
N ILE A 99 -13.10 6.79 6.42
CA ILE A 99 -12.68 5.83 5.41
C ILE A 99 -12.18 4.57 6.11
N ASN A 100 -12.85 3.43 5.87
CA ASN A 100 -12.46 2.14 6.44
C ASN A 100 -11.31 1.52 5.62
N ALA A 101 -10.09 2.03 5.80
CA ALA A 101 -8.94 1.66 4.97
C ALA A 101 -7.99 0.63 5.63
N TYR A 102 -8.10 0.42 6.95
CA TYR A 102 -7.21 -0.48 7.71
C TYR A 102 -5.72 -0.17 7.51
N THR A 103 -5.36 1.09 7.74
CA THR A 103 -4.00 1.63 7.60
C THR A 103 -3.92 3.00 8.26
N ASP A 104 -2.75 3.32 8.79
CA ASP A 104 -2.38 4.66 9.24
C ASP A 104 -1.60 5.46 8.19
N LEU A 105 -1.24 4.84 7.07
CA LEU A 105 -0.38 5.37 6.00
C LEU A 105 1.04 5.75 6.46
N LEU A 106 1.47 5.31 7.64
CA LEU A 106 2.79 5.59 8.21
C LEU A 106 3.82 4.53 7.81
N LEU A 107 5.09 4.81 8.11
CA LEU A 107 6.22 3.91 7.87
C LEU A 107 6.53 3.12 9.13
N HIS A 108 6.65 1.79 8.97
CA HIS A 108 7.00 0.87 10.06
C HIS A 108 8.10 -0.09 9.65
N VAL A 109 8.89 -0.52 10.63
CA VAL A 109 9.89 -1.57 10.48
C VAL A 109 9.21 -2.92 10.61
N VAL A 110 8.89 -3.56 9.48
CA VAL A 110 8.18 -4.84 9.44
C VAL A 110 8.93 -5.97 8.73
N ALA A 111 10.09 -5.66 8.12
CA ALA A 111 10.94 -6.66 7.47
C ALA A 111 11.89 -7.34 8.46
N GLU A 112 12.30 -8.57 8.15
CA GLU A 112 13.31 -9.30 8.92
C GLU A 112 14.65 -8.54 8.91
N GLU A 113 15.37 -8.57 10.03
CA GLU A 113 16.72 -8.00 10.11
C GLU A 113 17.63 -8.63 9.05
N GLY A 114 18.37 -7.78 8.31
CA GLY A 114 19.23 -8.24 7.22
C GLY A 114 18.51 -8.48 5.88
N THR A 115 17.18 -8.32 5.82
CA THR A 115 16.45 -8.29 4.53
C THR A 115 17.05 -7.18 3.65
N PRO A 116 17.54 -7.50 2.44
CA PRO A 116 18.04 -6.49 1.52
C PRO A 116 16.93 -5.52 1.12
N GLY A 117 17.28 -4.26 0.93
CA GLY A 117 16.33 -3.23 0.52
C GLY A 117 17.02 -1.94 0.13
N ILE A 118 16.22 -0.97 -0.29
CA ILE A 118 16.67 0.36 -0.68
C ILE A 118 16.28 1.32 0.46
N ALA A 119 17.14 2.26 0.81
CA ALA A 119 16.78 3.35 1.72
C ALA A 119 16.29 4.54 0.90
N ASP A 120 15.36 5.32 1.44
CA ASP A 120 14.83 6.51 0.77
C ASP A 120 14.57 7.62 1.79
N GLY A 121 15.24 8.76 1.61
CA GLY A 121 15.23 9.86 2.58
C GLY A 121 15.59 9.38 3.99
N MET A 122 14.65 9.53 4.92
CA MET A 122 14.80 9.07 6.32
C MET A 122 14.33 7.62 6.55
N ALA A 123 13.67 7.00 5.56
CA ALA A 123 13.21 5.63 5.65
C ALA A 123 14.40 4.67 5.44
N THR A 124 14.71 3.86 6.45
CA THR A 124 15.76 2.83 6.31
C THR A 124 15.32 1.72 5.35
N ILE A 125 16.23 0.79 5.05
CA ILE A 125 15.93 -0.37 4.19
C ILE A 125 14.76 -1.22 4.69
N HIS A 126 14.47 -1.19 6.00
CA HIS A 126 13.42 -2.00 6.63
C HIS A 126 12.10 -1.26 6.86
N HIS A 127 12.03 0.04 6.58
CA HIS A 127 10.80 0.81 6.69
C HIS A 127 9.91 0.59 5.46
N PHE A 128 8.63 0.30 5.71
CA PHE A 128 7.60 0.17 4.70
C PHE A 128 6.34 0.89 5.14
N ARG A 129 5.66 1.53 4.19
CA ARG A 129 4.36 2.14 4.41
C ARG A 129 3.32 1.05 4.65
N THR A 130 2.51 1.19 5.70
CA THR A 130 1.38 0.29 5.95
C THR A 130 0.39 0.35 4.77
N PRO A 131 0.27 -0.69 3.94
CA PRO A 131 -0.69 -0.65 2.84
C PRO A 131 -2.12 -0.73 3.41
N PRO A 132 -3.10 0.00 2.82
CA PRO A 132 -4.51 -0.23 3.12
C PRO A 132 -4.90 -1.69 2.91
N LEU A 133 -5.69 -2.29 3.82
CA LEU A 133 -6.17 -3.67 3.66
C LEU A 133 -7.51 -3.78 2.90
N TRP A 134 -8.07 -2.67 2.42
CA TRP A 134 -9.28 -2.73 1.58
C TRP A 134 -9.03 -3.50 0.26
N GLY A 135 -9.91 -4.44 -0.09
CA GLY A 135 -9.70 -5.30 -1.26
C GLY A 135 -8.53 -6.28 -1.14
N LEU A 136 -8.04 -6.57 0.08
CA LEU A 136 -6.96 -7.53 0.33
C LEU A 136 -7.19 -8.87 -0.38
N ARG A 137 -8.43 -9.34 -0.45
CA ARG A 137 -8.79 -10.61 -1.10
C ARG A 137 -8.50 -10.70 -2.61
N PHE A 138 -8.13 -9.59 -3.24
CA PHE A 138 -7.88 -9.51 -4.69
C PHE A 138 -6.41 -9.27 -5.06
N THR A 139 -5.52 -9.10 -4.08
CA THR A 139 -4.19 -8.49 -4.33
C THR A 139 -3.01 -9.39 -4.05
N ALA A 140 -3.21 -10.67 -3.78
CA ALA A 140 -2.11 -11.63 -3.69
C ALA A 140 -1.21 -11.57 -4.95
N PRO A 141 0.12 -11.68 -4.81
CA PRO A 141 0.85 -11.94 -3.58
C PRO A 141 1.05 -10.70 -2.68
N TYR A 142 1.35 -10.94 -1.41
CA TYR A 142 1.45 -9.94 -0.36
C TYR A 142 2.90 -9.62 0.03
N MET A 143 3.03 -8.62 0.92
CA MET A 143 4.28 -7.97 1.32
C MET A 143 4.90 -7.16 0.19
N HIS A 144 5.83 -6.26 0.53
CA HIS A 144 6.54 -5.43 -0.45
C HIS A 144 7.37 -6.26 -1.46
N SER A 145 7.77 -7.46 -1.06
CA SER A 145 8.56 -8.41 -1.85
C SER A 145 7.70 -9.27 -2.78
N GLY A 146 6.37 -9.31 -2.60
CA GLY A 146 5.48 -10.20 -3.35
C GLY A 146 5.74 -11.69 -3.09
N THR A 147 6.35 -12.06 -1.95
CA THR A 147 6.73 -13.45 -1.66
C THR A 147 5.69 -14.25 -0.87
N ALA A 148 4.70 -13.58 -0.26
CA ALA A 148 3.67 -14.24 0.53
C ALA A 148 2.43 -14.53 -0.33
N MET A 149 2.09 -15.80 -0.55
CA MET A 149 0.96 -16.18 -1.41
C MET A 149 -0.38 -16.18 -0.69
N THR A 150 -0.36 -16.30 0.64
CA THR A 150 -1.56 -16.28 1.48
C THR A 150 -1.48 -15.16 2.52
N VAL A 151 -2.64 -14.76 3.05
CA VAL A 151 -2.71 -13.78 4.14
C VAL A 151 -2.02 -14.32 5.38
N GLU A 152 -2.11 -15.64 5.65
CA GLU A 152 -1.39 -16.27 6.75
C GLU A 152 0.13 -16.15 6.56
N ASP A 153 0.66 -16.45 5.37
CA ASP A 153 2.09 -16.26 5.08
C ASP A 153 2.52 -14.80 5.27
N ALA A 154 1.67 -13.85 4.88
CA ALA A 154 1.94 -12.43 5.06
C ALA A 154 2.02 -12.06 6.55
N ILE A 155 1.10 -12.54 7.39
CA ILE A 155 1.12 -12.32 8.84
C ILE A 155 2.41 -12.91 9.45
N LEU A 156 2.80 -14.12 9.05
CA LEU A 156 4.02 -14.76 9.53
C LEU A 156 5.30 -14.02 9.10
N ALA A 157 5.25 -13.32 7.97
CA ALA A 157 6.34 -12.49 7.46
C ALA A 157 6.46 -11.10 8.13
N HIS A 158 5.65 -10.78 9.14
CA HIS A 158 5.81 -9.55 9.92
C HIS A 158 6.88 -9.69 11.00
N HIS A 159 7.96 -8.94 10.88
CA HIS A 159 9.03 -8.82 11.88
C HIS A 159 9.03 -7.42 12.49
N GLY A 160 10.08 -7.05 13.24
CA GLY A 160 10.24 -5.72 13.82
C GLY A 160 9.04 -5.32 14.69
N GLU A 161 8.42 -4.19 14.36
CA GLU A 161 7.23 -3.66 15.03
C GLU A 161 6.02 -4.61 14.95
N GLY A 162 5.92 -5.41 13.88
CA GLY A 162 4.82 -6.39 13.70
C GLY A 162 5.03 -7.72 14.41
N ALA A 163 6.17 -7.95 15.07
CA ALA A 163 6.51 -9.24 15.65
C ALA A 163 5.55 -9.66 16.79
N ALA A 164 5.08 -8.71 17.60
CA ALA A 164 4.13 -8.97 18.68
C ALA A 164 2.77 -9.41 18.11
N SER A 165 2.27 -8.73 17.08
CA SER A 165 0.98 -9.06 16.45
C SER A 165 1.03 -10.40 15.71
N ARG A 166 2.17 -10.71 15.07
CA ARG A 166 2.43 -12.05 14.53
C ARG A 166 2.36 -13.13 15.61
N GLN A 167 2.99 -12.91 16.76
CA GLN A 167 2.94 -13.87 17.87
C GLN A 167 1.51 -14.00 18.41
N GLY A 168 0.79 -12.89 18.58
CA GLY A 168 -0.61 -12.91 18.98
C GLY A 168 -1.50 -13.72 18.04
N PHE A 169 -1.27 -13.65 16.73
CA PHE A 169 -1.95 -14.50 15.75
C PHE A 169 -1.60 -15.99 15.89
N LEU A 170 -0.32 -16.31 16.15
CA LEU A 170 0.13 -17.69 16.36
C LEU A 170 -0.51 -18.32 17.61
N ASP A 171 -0.74 -17.51 18.65
CA ASP A 171 -1.30 -17.93 19.93
C ASP A 171 -2.84 -18.09 19.92
N LEU A 172 -3.51 -17.68 18.84
CA LEU A 172 -4.96 -17.85 18.68
C LEU A 172 -5.37 -19.32 18.66
N ALA A 173 -6.52 -19.61 19.27
CA ALA A 173 -7.18 -20.90 19.10
C ALA A 173 -7.57 -21.13 17.63
N ALA A 174 -7.74 -22.39 17.23
CA ALA A 174 -7.96 -22.74 15.82
C ALA A 174 -9.24 -22.11 15.22
N ASP A 175 -10.30 -22.02 16.01
CA ASP A 175 -11.56 -21.36 15.63
C ASP A 175 -11.39 -19.84 15.50
N GLN A 176 -10.67 -19.21 16.43
CA GLN A 176 -10.33 -17.79 16.37
C GLN A 176 -9.47 -17.47 15.14
N LYS A 177 -8.47 -18.30 14.84
CA LYS A 177 -7.61 -18.15 13.67
C LYS A 177 -8.41 -18.27 12.37
N ALA A 178 -9.33 -19.23 12.28
CA ALA A 178 -10.21 -19.37 11.13
C ALA A 178 -11.13 -18.15 10.94
N ALA A 179 -11.73 -17.65 12.02
CA ALA A 179 -12.55 -16.42 11.97
C ALA A 179 -11.72 -15.19 11.58
N PHE A 180 -10.50 -15.08 12.09
CA PHE A 180 -9.57 -13.99 11.78
C PHE A 180 -9.17 -13.98 10.30
N LEU A 181 -8.79 -15.13 9.75
CA LEU A 181 -8.46 -15.25 8.33
C LEU A 181 -9.69 -15.06 7.44
N GLY A 182 -10.88 -15.48 7.89
CA GLY A 182 -12.14 -15.21 7.20
C GLY A 182 -12.44 -13.71 7.13
N PHE A 183 -12.21 -12.98 8.24
CA PHE A 183 -12.32 -11.52 8.26
C PHE A 183 -11.40 -10.85 7.25
N LEU A 184 -10.11 -11.18 7.27
CA LEU A 184 -9.15 -10.61 6.32
C LEU A 184 -9.42 -11.03 4.86
N GLY A 185 -9.91 -12.26 4.66
CA GLY A 185 -10.30 -12.76 3.33
C GLY A 185 -11.58 -12.12 2.78
N ASP A 186 -12.37 -11.45 3.61
CA ASP A 186 -13.53 -10.67 3.20
C ASP A 186 -13.22 -9.17 3.08
N LEU A 187 -12.00 -8.72 3.40
CA LEU A 187 -11.54 -7.36 3.11
C LEU A 187 -11.24 -7.17 1.62
#